data_AF-A0A355V1Z8-F1
#
_entry.id   AF-A0A355V1Z8-F1
#
_cell.length_a   1.000
_cell.length_b   1.000
_cell.length_c   1.000
_cell.angle_alpha   90.00
_cell.angle_beta   90.00
_cell.angle_gamma   90.00
#
_symmetry.space_group_name_H-M   'P 1'
#
loop_
_entity.id
_entity.type
_entity.pdbx_description
1 polymer ?
#
loop_
_entity_poly.entity_id
_entity_poly.type
_entity_poly.pdbx_seq_one_letter_code
_entity_poly.pdbx_strand_id
1 'polypeptide(L)'
;MIVVSMTKCPPKLRGDLSKWLLEINTGVYVGKVSARVREALWQRICENISDGQATMVFSAQNEQHMDFYVHNNKSLMPVDFDGIKLIKHLNKTQFQSDSTPGCSNVSGKLIGKRRRNSVSQNSYVLLDIETTGLSAENNEIIEIGIVDVSKGRISSEKNWLVKIQKNIPTEIQKLTGITDNMLQEQGFMLCDVLSELFEIIDGRTVLMYNAAFDLEFLEHNAKKCEIEFPYIHINDVFITAKSMLKGLDNYKLETVSLYLGAENRQSHRALQDCHLLKNVYEKLNKF
;
A
#
# COMPACT_ATOMS: atom_id res chain seq x y z
N MET A 1 -14.28 -14.56 17.21
CA MET A 1 -14.00 -15.86 16.55
C MET A 1 -13.27 -15.57 15.26
N ILE A 2 -12.41 -16.46 14.78
CA ILE A 2 -11.75 -16.32 13.46
C ILE A 2 -11.89 -17.59 12.62
N VAL A 3 -11.94 -17.41 11.31
CA VAL A 3 -11.92 -18.47 10.30
C VAL A 3 -10.86 -18.08 9.27
N VAL A 4 -9.94 -18.99 8.96
CA VAL A 4 -8.88 -18.78 7.96
C VAL A 4 -9.08 -19.80 6.85
N SER A 5 -9.14 -19.35 5.60
CA SER A 5 -9.15 -20.20 4.41
C SER A 5 -7.90 -19.95 3.59
N MET A 6 -7.21 -21.00 3.18
CA MET A 6 -5.93 -20.93 2.48
C MET A 6 -5.83 -21.95 1.37
N THR A 7 -5.17 -21.57 0.27
CA THR A 7 -4.75 -22.48 -0.80
C THR A 7 -3.24 -22.64 -0.78
N LYS A 8 -2.73 -23.82 -1.18
CA LYS A 8 -1.28 -24.13 -1.23
C LYS A 8 -0.52 -23.80 0.07
N CYS A 9 -1.12 -24.09 1.22
CA CYS A 9 -0.50 -23.84 2.54
C CYS A 9 0.75 -24.74 2.74
N PRO A 10 1.95 -24.17 2.99
CA PRO A 10 3.15 -24.96 3.26
C PRO A 10 3.03 -25.80 4.54
N PRO A 11 3.61 -27.03 4.61
CA PRO A 11 3.49 -27.90 5.78
C PRO A 11 3.94 -27.26 7.10
N LYS A 12 5.00 -26.43 7.06
CA LYS A 12 5.51 -25.68 8.23
C LYS A 12 4.46 -24.70 8.77
N LEU A 13 3.79 -23.98 7.87
CA LEU A 13 2.76 -23.01 8.23
C LEU A 13 1.50 -23.71 8.74
N ARG A 14 1.07 -24.79 8.09
CA ARG A 14 -0.01 -25.66 8.58
C ARG A 14 0.23 -26.08 10.03
N GLY A 15 1.41 -26.65 10.32
CA GLY A 15 1.76 -27.09 11.66
C GLY A 15 1.81 -25.96 12.70
N ASP A 16 2.20 -24.75 12.30
CA ASP A 16 2.19 -23.59 13.19
C ASP A 16 0.77 -23.10 13.51
N LEU A 17 -0.11 -23.05 12.50
CA LEU A 17 -1.51 -22.65 12.68
C LEU A 17 -2.29 -23.65 13.55
N SER A 18 -2.01 -24.94 13.41
CA SER A 18 -2.67 -26.00 14.22
C SER A 18 -2.39 -25.89 15.72
N LYS A 19 -1.40 -25.09 16.16
CA LYS A 19 -1.16 -24.81 17.58
C LYS A 19 -2.25 -23.92 18.20
N TRP A 20 -2.93 -23.13 17.36
CA TRP A 20 -3.87 -22.10 17.78
C TRP A 20 -5.28 -22.35 17.25
N LEU A 21 -5.40 -23.02 16.11
CA LEU A 21 -6.63 -23.20 15.34
C LEU A 21 -6.85 -24.68 15.03
N LEU A 22 -8.12 -25.04 14.83
CA LEU A 22 -8.51 -26.38 14.38
C LEU A 22 -8.69 -26.37 12.86
N GLU A 23 -7.97 -27.25 12.15
CA GLU A 23 -8.17 -27.47 10.70
C GLU A 23 -9.42 -28.34 10.52
N ILE A 24 -10.52 -27.74 10.08
CA ILE A 24 -11.82 -28.43 9.89
C ILE A 24 -11.98 -28.98 8.47
N ASN A 25 -11.21 -28.44 7.52
CA ASN A 25 -11.08 -28.93 6.15
C ASN A 25 -9.69 -28.53 5.64
N THR A 26 -9.23 -29.12 4.55
CA THR A 26 -7.94 -28.82 3.93
C THR A 26 -7.79 -27.32 3.69
N GLY A 27 -6.88 -26.68 4.42
CA GLY A 27 -6.63 -25.25 4.31
C GLY A 27 -7.68 -24.36 4.99
N VAL A 28 -8.64 -24.92 5.72
CA VAL A 28 -9.66 -24.17 6.46
C VAL A 28 -9.47 -24.38 7.96
N TYR A 29 -9.16 -23.30 8.66
CA TYR A 29 -8.87 -23.27 10.09
C TYR A 29 -9.88 -22.42 10.85
N VAL A 30 -10.33 -22.88 12.02
CA VAL A 30 -11.28 -22.14 12.86
C VAL A 30 -10.77 -22.09 14.29
N GLY A 31 -10.97 -20.95 14.96
CA GLY A 31 -10.64 -20.84 16.38
C GLY A 31 -11.11 -19.55 17.04
N LYS A 32 -11.06 -19.52 18.37
CA LYS A 32 -11.33 -18.33 19.17
C LYS A 32 -10.02 -17.82 19.75
N VAL A 33 -9.58 -16.68 19.22
CA VAL A 33 -8.34 -16.02 19.65
C VAL A 33 -8.61 -14.55 19.96
N SER A 34 -7.73 -13.92 20.74
CA SER A 34 -7.78 -12.48 20.98
C SER A 34 -7.42 -11.71 19.71
N ALA A 35 -7.79 -10.42 19.64
CA ALA A 35 -7.42 -9.55 18.52
C ALA A 35 -5.90 -9.55 18.28
N ARG A 36 -5.09 -9.51 19.36
CA ARG A 36 -3.63 -9.55 19.25
C ARG A 36 -3.10 -10.84 18.61
N VAL A 37 -3.66 -11.98 19.01
CA VAL A 37 -3.24 -13.28 18.44
C VAL A 37 -3.71 -13.41 17.00
N ARG A 38 -4.92 -12.92 16.68
CA ARG A 38 -5.41 -12.82 15.29
C ARG A 38 -4.42 -12.05 14.41
N GLU A 39 -4.01 -10.84 14.81
CA GLU A 39 -3.07 -10.03 14.01
C GLU A 39 -1.74 -10.76 13.79
N ALA A 40 -1.19 -11.38 14.85
CA ALA A 40 0.06 -12.13 14.75
C ALA A 40 -0.05 -13.37 13.84
N LEU A 41 -1.18 -14.08 13.88
CA LEU A 41 -1.45 -15.20 12.99
C LEU A 41 -1.58 -14.73 11.54
N TRP A 42 -2.25 -13.61 11.29
CA TRP A 42 -2.41 -13.06 9.94
C TRP A 42 -1.06 -12.66 9.34
N GLN A 43 -0.22 -11.97 10.10
CA GLN A 43 1.13 -11.60 9.65
C GLN A 43 1.95 -12.83 9.27
N ARG A 44 1.95 -13.88 10.11
CA ARG A 44 2.66 -15.14 9.81
C ARG A 44 2.15 -15.80 8.54
N ILE A 45 0.84 -15.76 8.30
CA ILE A 45 0.24 -16.29 7.08
C ILE A 45 0.79 -15.55 5.86
N CYS A 46 0.75 -14.22 5.85
CA CYS A 46 1.26 -13.39 4.76
C CYS A 46 2.76 -13.61 4.49
N GLU A 47 3.57 -13.77 5.54
CA GLU A 47 5.03 -13.98 5.40
C GLU A 47 5.40 -15.36 4.85
N ASN A 48 4.58 -16.37 5.11
CA ASN A 48 4.93 -17.77 4.83
C ASN A 48 4.14 -18.36 3.66
N ILE A 49 3.13 -17.67 3.13
CA ILE A 49 2.38 -18.11 1.95
C ILE A 49 3.04 -17.56 0.68
N SER A 50 3.52 -18.46 -0.19
CA SER A 50 4.19 -18.07 -1.44
C SER A 50 3.19 -17.89 -2.59
N ASP A 51 2.80 -18.99 -3.24
CA ASP A 51 1.90 -18.99 -4.41
C ASP A 51 0.43 -19.24 -4.04
N GLY A 52 0.15 -19.35 -2.75
CA GLY A 52 -1.16 -19.58 -2.18
C GLY A 52 -1.93 -18.29 -1.93
N GLN A 53 -3.23 -18.42 -1.75
CA GLN A 53 -4.13 -17.35 -1.34
C GLN A 53 -4.55 -17.58 0.10
N ALA A 54 -4.78 -16.51 0.85
CA ALA A 54 -5.33 -16.59 2.20
C ALA A 54 -6.45 -15.58 2.40
N THR A 55 -7.48 -16.00 3.13
CA THR A 55 -8.56 -15.14 3.62
C THR A 55 -8.76 -15.42 5.09
N MET A 56 -8.76 -14.39 5.93
CA MET A 56 -9.09 -14.51 7.35
C MET A 56 -10.35 -13.69 7.63
N VAL A 57 -11.39 -14.33 8.14
CA VAL A 57 -12.62 -13.70 8.62
C VAL A 57 -12.60 -13.67 10.14
N PHE A 58 -13.04 -12.57 10.74
CA PHE A 58 -13.09 -12.42 12.18
C PHE A 58 -14.25 -11.54 12.64
N SER A 59 -14.67 -11.71 13.90
CA SER A 59 -15.71 -10.87 14.51
C SER A 59 -15.20 -9.44 14.70
N ALA A 60 -16.00 -8.44 14.31
CA ALA A 60 -15.69 -7.01 14.43
C ALA A 60 -16.90 -6.23 14.96
N GLN A 61 -16.66 -5.02 15.48
CA GLN A 61 -17.70 -4.10 15.97
C GLN A 61 -18.08 -3.13 14.85
N ASN A 62 -18.71 -3.65 13.80
CA ASN A 62 -19.25 -2.91 12.66
C ASN A 62 -20.65 -3.44 12.33
N GLU A 63 -21.31 -2.86 11.33
CA GLU A 63 -22.69 -3.23 10.92
C GLU A 63 -22.83 -4.70 10.52
N GLN A 64 -21.78 -5.28 9.93
CA GLN A 64 -21.77 -6.68 9.51
C GLN A 64 -21.42 -7.65 10.66
N HIS A 65 -21.02 -7.12 11.83
CA HIS A 65 -20.46 -7.86 12.97
C HIS A 65 -19.24 -8.74 12.63
N MET A 66 -18.63 -8.50 11.47
CA MET A 66 -17.52 -9.24 10.92
C MET A 66 -16.66 -8.34 10.04
N ASP A 67 -15.39 -8.69 9.98
CA ASP A 67 -14.43 -8.09 9.08
C ASP A 67 -13.49 -9.20 8.58
N PHE A 68 -12.74 -8.92 7.53
CA PHE A 68 -11.90 -9.91 6.89
C PHE A 68 -10.66 -9.30 6.23
N TYR A 69 -9.63 -10.11 6.16
CA TYR A 69 -8.39 -9.85 5.42
C TYR A 69 -8.26 -10.82 4.25
N VAL A 70 -7.65 -10.36 3.17
CA VAL A 70 -7.38 -11.15 1.96
C VAL A 70 -5.93 -10.94 1.55
N HIS A 71 -5.25 -12.01 1.13
CA HIS A 71 -3.87 -11.99 0.67
C HIS A 71 -3.71 -12.86 -0.59
N ASN A 72 -2.96 -12.35 -1.57
CA ASN A 72 -2.65 -13.00 -2.85
C ASN A 72 -3.86 -13.42 -3.72
N ASN A 73 -5.05 -12.87 -3.47
CA ASN A 73 -6.22 -13.16 -4.29
C ASN A 73 -6.35 -12.16 -5.45
N LYS A 74 -5.90 -12.57 -6.64
CA LYS A 74 -5.91 -11.74 -7.86
C LYS A 74 -7.31 -11.46 -8.44
N SER A 75 -8.34 -12.15 -7.96
CA SER A 75 -9.71 -12.04 -8.48
C SER A 75 -10.68 -11.36 -7.51
N LEU A 76 -10.29 -11.17 -6.25
CA LEU A 76 -11.16 -10.66 -5.18
C LEU A 76 -10.43 -9.56 -4.41
N MET A 77 -10.94 -8.33 -4.47
CA MET A 77 -10.47 -7.22 -3.64
C MET A 77 -11.54 -6.84 -2.61
N PRO A 78 -11.18 -6.74 -1.32
CA PRO A 78 -12.01 -6.07 -0.33
C PRO A 78 -12.18 -4.60 -0.70
N VAL A 79 -13.41 -4.09 -0.71
CA VAL A 79 -13.74 -2.69 -0.99
C VAL A 79 -14.75 -2.25 0.07
N ASP A 80 -14.54 -1.07 0.65
CA ASP A 80 -15.54 -0.44 1.51
C ASP A 80 -16.59 0.25 0.64
N PHE A 81 -17.85 -0.03 0.91
CA PHE A 81 -19.00 0.61 0.27
C PHE A 81 -19.98 1.03 1.35
N ASP A 82 -19.96 2.33 1.68
CA ASP A 82 -20.86 2.94 2.66
C ASP A 82 -20.76 2.33 4.07
N GLY A 83 -19.54 2.01 4.53
CA GLY A 83 -19.28 1.39 5.84
C GLY A 83 -19.43 -0.13 5.86
N ILE A 84 -19.77 -0.73 4.72
CA ILE A 84 -19.91 -2.17 4.52
C ILE A 84 -18.73 -2.67 3.68
N LYS A 85 -17.94 -3.60 4.23
CA LYS A 85 -16.84 -4.21 3.52
C LYS A 85 -17.35 -5.32 2.61
N LEU A 86 -17.18 -5.15 1.29
CA LEU A 86 -17.62 -6.06 0.24
C LEU A 86 -16.43 -6.65 -0.54
N ILE A 87 -16.68 -7.71 -1.30
CA ILE A 87 -15.70 -8.30 -2.22
C ILE A 87 -16.05 -7.90 -3.66
N LYS A 88 -15.13 -7.19 -4.31
CA LYS A 88 -15.21 -6.92 -5.76
C LYS A 88 -14.61 -8.10 -6.53
N HIS A 89 -15.43 -8.75 -7.35
CA HIS A 89 -15.00 -9.76 -8.30
C HIS A 89 -14.43 -9.10 -9.57
N LEU A 90 -13.17 -9.37 -9.88
CA LEU A 90 -12.55 -8.97 -11.14
C LEU A 90 -12.89 -10.02 -12.20
N ASN A 91 -13.77 -9.67 -13.16
CA ASN A 91 -14.16 -10.58 -14.23
C ASN A 91 -12.97 -10.85 -15.17
N LYS A 92 -12.73 -12.13 -15.44
CA LYS A 92 -11.72 -12.67 -16.40
C LYS A 92 -12.07 -12.41 -17.88
N THR A 93 -12.86 -11.40 -18.20
CA THR A 93 -13.39 -11.20 -19.56
C THR A 93 -12.55 -10.20 -20.37
N GLN A 94 -11.24 -10.43 -20.48
CA GLN A 94 -10.37 -9.90 -21.55
C GLN A 94 -9.21 -10.86 -21.89
N PHE A 95 -9.40 -12.18 -21.74
CA PHE A 95 -8.41 -13.18 -22.16
C PHE A 95 -9.09 -14.39 -22.86
N GLN A 96 -9.43 -14.23 -24.14
CA GLN A 96 -9.62 -15.29 -25.15
C GLN A 96 -9.39 -14.62 -26.51
N SER A 97 -8.21 -14.75 -27.12
CA SER A 97 -7.80 -15.79 -28.08
C SER A 97 -8.55 -15.72 -29.41
N ASP A 98 -8.17 -14.77 -30.27
CA ASP A 98 -8.42 -14.90 -31.70
C ASP A 98 -7.35 -15.78 -32.34
N SER A 99 -7.79 -16.92 -32.85
CA SER A 99 -7.05 -17.85 -33.67
C SER A 99 -6.76 -17.27 -35.08
N THR A 100 -5.48 -17.29 -35.45
CA THR A 100 -4.86 -17.12 -36.79
C THR A 100 -5.54 -17.92 -37.92
N PRO A 101 -5.32 -17.66 -39.25
CA PRO A 101 -4.03 -17.26 -39.85
C PRO A 101 -4.04 -16.34 -41.09
N GLY A 102 -2.96 -15.59 -41.29
CA GLY A 102 -2.71 -14.85 -42.53
C GLY A 102 -1.31 -14.26 -42.59
N CYS A 103 -0.40 -15.00 -43.21
CA CYS A 103 0.99 -14.65 -43.43
C CYS A 103 1.13 -13.47 -44.39
N SER A 104 1.90 -12.44 -44.04
CA SER A 104 2.91 -11.83 -44.93
C SER A 104 3.75 -10.80 -44.19
N ASN A 105 5.04 -10.85 -44.53
CA ASN A 105 6.15 -10.10 -43.96
C ASN A 105 5.96 -8.59 -44.09
N VAL A 106 6.50 -7.83 -43.12
CA VAL A 106 7.70 -6.97 -43.30
C VAL A 106 7.86 -6.01 -42.11
N SER A 107 9.11 -5.95 -41.62
CA SER A 107 9.76 -4.87 -40.89
C SER A 107 9.50 -4.68 -39.38
N GLY A 108 10.61 -4.70 -38.62
CA GLY A 108 10.71 -3.87 -37.42
C GLY A 108 11.34 -4.54 -36.20
N LYS A 109 12.66 -4.74 -36.24
CA LYS A 109 13.61 -4.58 -35.13
C LYS A 109 13.17 -4.90 -33.68
N LEU A 110 13.90 -5.87 -33.12
CA LEU A 110 14.39 -5.93 -31.74
C LEU A 110 13.33 -6.10 -30.64
N ILE A 111 12.96 -7.36 -30.40
CA ILE A 111 12.46 -7.83 -29.10
C ILE A 111 13.53 -7.54 -28.05
N GLY A 112 13.39 -6.42 -27.35
CA GLY A 112 14.09 -6.17 -26.11
C GLY A 112 13.66 -7.24 -25.11
N LYS A 113 14.56 -8.18 -24.80
CA LYS A 113 14.44 -9.05 -23.63
C LYS A 113 14.12 -8.17 -22.43
N ARG A 114 12.85 -8.16 -21.97
CA ARG A 114 12.48 -7.62 -20.66
C ARG A 114 13.23 -8.46 -19.63
N ARG A 115 14.40 -7.97 -19.24
CA ARG A 115 15.13 -8.42 -18.06
C ARG A 115 14.16 -8.24 -16.89
N ARG A 116 13.61 -9.36 -16.39
CA ARG A 116 13.16 -9.41 -15.00
C ARG A 116 14.39 -9.08 -14.16
N ASN A 117 14.50 -7.82 -13.75
CA ASN A 117 15.44 -7.46 -12.71
C ASN A 117 14.99 -8.26 -11.48
N SER A 118 15.81 -9.21 -11.07
CA SER A 118 15.67 -9.85 -9.76
C SER A 118 15.68 -8.72 -8.73
N VAL A 119 14.52 -8.42 -8.15
CA VAL A 119 14.38 -7.41 -7.10
C VAL A 119 15.32 -7.85 -5.98
N SER A 120 16.37 -7.05 -5.75
CA SER A 120 17.26 -7.30 -4.61
C SER A 120 16.43 -7.16 -3.35
N GLN A 121 16.67 -8.01 -2.35
CA GLN A 121 15.90 -8.06 -1.09
C GLN A 121 15.81 -6.72 -0.31
N ASN A 122 16.50 -5.66 -0.77
CA ASN A 122 16.56 -4.33 -0.15
C ASN A 122 16.25 -3.18 -1.15
N SER A 123 15.37 -3.38 -2.14
CA SER A 123 14.90 -2.30 -3.01
C SER A 123 13.43 -1.98 -2.78
N TYR A 124 13.10 -0.72 -2.51
CA TYR A 124 11.74 -0.26 -2.27
C TYR A 124 11.60 1.24 -2.60
N VAL A 125 10.35 1.70 -2.75
CA VAL A 125 10.02 3.12 -2.92
C VAL A 125 9.26 3.57 -1.68
N LEU A 126 9.66 4.68 -1.07
CA LEU A 126 8.82 5.37 -0.08
C LEU A 126 7.90 6.33 -0.81
N LEU A 127 6.65 6.41 -0.38
CA LEU A 127 5.65 7.31 -0.94
C LEU A 127 4.85 7.94 0.19
N ASP A 128 4.66 9.25 0.10
CA ASP A 128 3.80 10.04 0.97
C ASP A 128 3.07 11.10 0.15
N ILE A 129 1.85 11.48 0.57
CA ILE A 129 1.06 12.54 -0.06
C ILE A 129 0.63 13.59 0.97
N GLU A 130 0.57 14.86 0.52
CA GLU A 130 -0.11 15.93 1.25
C GLU A 130 -1.42 16.27 0.56
N THR A 131 -2.45 16.60 1.34
CA THR A 131 -3.82 16.80 0.84
C THR A 131 -4.48 18.01 1.50
N THR A 132 -5.57 18.50 0.89
CA THR A 132 -6.38 19.59 1.48
C THR A 132 -7.30 19.15 2.62
N GLY A 133 -7.29 17.87 3.01
CA GLY A 133 -8.12 17.31 4.08
C GLY A 133 -8.16 15.79 4.05
N LEU A 134 -9.08 15.18 4.79
CA LEU A 134 -9.01 13.74 5.09
C LEU A 134 -9.80 12.83 4.14
N SER A 135 -10.59 13.38 3.21
CA SER A 135 -11.50 12.59 2.36
C SER A 135 -11.13 12.71 0.90
N ALA A 136 -10.83 11.60 0.22
CA ALA A 136 -10.50 11.62 -1.19
C ALA A 136 -11.65 12.15 -2.07
N GLU A 137 -12.90 11.96 -1.65
CA GLU A 137 -14.08 12.47 -2.34
C GLU A 137 -14.08 14.00 -2.42
N ASN A 138 -13.83 14.66 -1.28
CA ASN A 138 -14.05 16.08 -1.10
C ASN A 138 -12.77 16.94 -1.16
N ASN A 139 -11.61 16.30 -0.97
CA ASN A 139 -10.30 16.93 -0.88
C ASN A 139 -9.41 16.54 -2.06
N GLU A 140 -8.36 17.33 -2.26
CA GLU A 140 -7.45 17.21 -3.39
C GLU A 140 -6.02 16.94 -2.89
N ILE A 141 -5.25 16.20 -3.67
CA ILE A 141 -3.81 16.00 -3.44
C ILE A 141 -3.09 17.30 -3.84
N ILE A 142 -2.18 17.77 -2.99
CA ILE A 142 -1.40 19.01 -3.21
C ILE A 142 0.10 18.76 -3.35
N GLU A 143 0.61 17.65 -2.81
CA GLU A 143 2.00 17.23 -2.97
C GLU A 143 2.09 15.70 -3.00
N ILE A 144 3.00 15.17 -3.81
CA ILE A 144 3.38 13.75 -3.81
C ILE A 144 4.90 13.69 -3.72
N GLY A 145 5.40 12.97 -2.73
CA GLY A 145 6.83 12.72 -2.54
C GLY A 145 7.14 11.25 -2.73
N ILE A 146 8.23 10.94 -3.43
CA ILE A 146 8.80 9.59 -3.47
C ILE A 146 10.30 9.58 -3.27
N VAL A 147 10.78 8.53 -2.59
CA VAL A 147 12.20 8.23 -2.42
C VAL A 147 12.45 6.79 -2.86
N ASP A 148 13.21 6.61 -3.92
CA ASP A 148 13.68 5.30 -4.38
C ASP A 148 14.90 4.90 -3.54
N VAL A 149 14.83 3.72 -2.95
CA VAL A 149 15.93 3.12 -2.18
C VAL A 149 16.35 1.83 -2.84
N SER A 150 17.64 1.70 -3.13
CA SER A 150 18.25 0.47 -3.58
C SER A 150 19.45 0.12 -2.71
N LYS A 151 19.47 -1.11 -2.19
CA LYS A 151 20.56 -1.62 -1.34
C LYS A 151 20.82 -0.72 -0.12
N GLY A 152 19.74 -0.19 0.48
CA GLY A 152 19.79 0.69 1.65
C GLY A 152 20.30 2.10 1.38
N ARG A 153 20.49 2.50 0.12
CA ARG A 153 20.88 3.86 -0.27
C ARG A 153 19.80 4.48 -1.12
N ILE A 154 19.61 5.79 -0.97
CA ILE A 154 18.72 6.54 -1.84
C ILE A 154 19.34 6.57 -3.24
N SER A 155 18.59 6.07 -4.23
CA SER A 155 18.98 6.05 -5.64
C SER A 155 18.42 7.25 -6.40
N SER A 156 17.22 7.70 -6.05
CA SER A 156 16.59 8.90 -6.61
C SER A 156 15.47 9.40 -5.71
N GLU A 157 15.15 10.67 -5.86
CA GLU A 157 14.07 11.35 -5.15
C GLU A 157 13.24 12.13 -6.16
N LYS A 158 11.95 12.22 -5.91
CA LYS A 158 11.07 13.04 -6.73
C LYS A 158 9.95 13.63 -5.89
N ASN A 159 9.59 14.86 -6.21
CA ASN A 159 8.52 15.60 -5.57
C ASN A 159 7.69 16.31 -6.63
N TRP A 160 6.37 16.19 -6.54
CA TRP A 160 5.45 16.92 -7.38
C TRP A 160 4.55 17.77 -6.50
N LEU A 161 4.46 19.07 -6.79
CA LEU A 161 3.32 19.87 -6.38
C LEU A 161 2.19 19.65 -7.38
N VAL A 162 0.95 19.61 -6.91
CA VAL A 162 -0.21 19.30 -7.73
C VAL A 162 -1.14 20.49 -7.81
N LYS A 163 -1.55 20.86 -9.02
CA LYS A 163 -2.56 21.90 -9.24
C LYS A 163 -3.92 21.42 -8.76
N ILE A 164 -4.56 22.24 -7.94
CA ILE A 164 -5.90 22.01 -7.41
C ILE A 164 -6.87 23.09 -7.89
N GLN A 165 -8.16 22.78 -7.85
CA GLN A 165 -9.21 23.72 -8.28
C GLN A 165 -9.65 24.65 -7.15
N LYS A 166 -9.68 24.15 -5.91
CA LYS A 166 -10.09 24.91 -4.73
C LYS A 166 -8.89 25.52 -4.02
N ASN A 167 -9.11 26.53 -3.20
CA ASN A 167 -8.07 27.06 -2.33
C ASN A 167 -7.71 26.05 -1.22
N ILE A 168 -6.43 26.03 -0.84
CA ILE A 168 -5.95 25.26 0.31
C ILE A 168 -6.47 25.89 1.61
N PRO A 169 -7.12 25.13 2.52
CA PRO A 169 -7.52 25.65 3.83
C PRO A 169 -6.33 26.22 4.61
N THR A 170 -6.55 27.29 5.38
CA THR A 170 -5.47 28.01 6.09
C THR A 170 -4.71 27.10 7.05
N GLU A 171 -5.39 26.15 7.69
CA GLU A 171 -4.81 25.16 8.59
C GLU A 171 -3.81 24.25 7.85
N ILE A 172 -4.16 23.82 6.63
CA ILE A 172 -3.30 22.99 5.79
C ILE A 172 -2.11 23.79 5.27
N GLN A 173 -2.30 25.06 4.89
CA GLN A 173 -1.18 25.92 4.51
C GLN A 173 -0.18 26.12 5.66
N LYS A 174 -0.68 26.27 6.90
CA LYS A 174 0.18 26.36 8.09
C LYS A 174 0.89 25.04 8.41
N LEU A 175 0.22 23.91 8.21
CA LEU A 175 0.74 22.58 8.49
C LEU A 175 1.84 22.19 7.50
N THR A 176 1.59 22.43 6.21
CA THR A 176 2.44 21.97 5.11
C THR A 176 3.41 23.04 4.62
N GLY A 177 3.10 24.32 4.82
CA GLY A 177 3.82 25.44 4.22
C GLY A 177 3.54 25.62 2.72
N ILE A 178 2.65 24.82 2.13
CA ILE A 178 2.26 24.92 0.72
C ILE A 178 1.19 26.01 0.58
N THR A 179 1.40 26.94 -0.35
CA THR A 179 0.48 28.04 -0.62
C THR A 179 -0.22 27.86 -1.96
N ASP A 180 -1.39 28.48 -2.13
CA ASP A 180 -2.12 28.49 -3.41
C ASP A 180 -1.22 28.99 -4.55
N ASN A 181 -0.40 30.02 -4.31
CA ASN A 181 0.51 30.57 -5.32
C ASN A 181 1.57 29.57 -5.77
N MET A 182 2.12 28.79 -4.85
CA MET A 182 3.09 27.73 -5.19
C MET A 182 2.46 26.68 -6.10
N LEU A 183 1.22 26.27 -5.83
CA LEU A 183 0.53 25.27 -6.67
C LEU A 183 0.21 25.82 -8.07
N GLN A 184 -0.16 27.10 -8.18
CA GLN A 184 -0.44 27.73 -9.48
C GLN A 184 0.83 27.86 -10.34
N GLU A 185 1.94 28.29 -9.74
CA GLU A 185 3.20 28.55 -10.45
C GLU A 185 3.99 27.27 -10.76
N GLN A 186 4.01 26.31 -9.83
CA GLN A 186 4.93 25.16 -9.87
C GLN A 186 4.20 23.82 -9.97
N GLY A 187 2.89 23.80 -9.76
CA GLY A 187 2.12 22.56 -9.74
C GLY A 187 1.93 21.95 -11.12
N PHE A 188 1.96 20.62 -11.16
CA PHE A 188 1.64 19.80 -12.32
C PHE A 188 0.17 19.40 -12.31
N MET A 189 -0.36 19.02 -13.47
CA MET A 189 -1.71 18.44 -13.53
C MET A 189 -1.70 17.05 -12.88
N LEU A 190 -2.70 16.78 -12.04
CA LEU A 190 -2.75 15.55 -11.27
C LEU A 190 -2.67 14.29 -12.14
N CYS A 191 -3.37 14.25 -13.27
CA CYS A 191 -3.36 13.06 -14.13
C CYS A 191 -1.96 12.77 -14.72
N ASP A 192 -1.20 13.81 -15.10
CA ASP A 192 0.18 13.64 -15.59
C ASP A 192 1.11 13.11 -14.49
N VAL A 193 0.95 13.64 -13.26
CA VAL A 193 1.69 13.18 -12.09
C VAL A 193 1.38 11.71 -11.78
N LEU A 194 0.10 11.33 -11.81
CA LEU A 194 -0.32 9.95 -11.54
C LEU A 194 0.19 8.98 -12.59
N SER A 195 0.11 9.33 -13.88
CA SER A 195 0.66 8.50 -14.95
C SER A 195 2.14 8.22 -14.73
N GLU A 196 2.92 9.26 -14.45
CA GLU A 196 4.36 9.11 -14.20
C GLU A 196 4.65 8.34 -12.91
N LEU A 197 3.97 8.67 -11.81
CA LEU A 197 4.11 7.98 -10.53
C LEU A 197 3.84 6.48 -10.68
N PHE A 198 2.74 6.12 -11.35
CA PHE A 198 2.32 4.73 -11.49
C PHE A 198 3.29 3.93 -12.34
N GLU A 199 3.86 4.50 -13.39
CA GLU A 199 4.96 3.89 -14.13
C GLU A 199 6.19 3.63 -13.25
N ILE A 200 6.52 4.55 -12.34
CA ILE A 200 7.68 4.42 -11.45
C ILE A 200 7.50 3.32 -10.42
N ILE A 201 6.29 3.15 -9.86
CA ILE A 201 6.02 2.22 -8.76
C ILE A 201 5.51 0.85 -9.21
N ASP A 202 5.11 0.67 -10.48
CA ASP A 202 4.55 -0.59 -10.97
C ASP A 202 5.49 -1.80 -10.77
N GLY A 203 4.95 -2.86 -10.18
CA GLY A 203 5.64 -4.08 -9.80
C GLY A 203 6.60 -3.96 -8.61
N ARG A 204 6.63 -2.83 -7.89
CA ARG A 204 7.60 -2.56 -6.81
C ARG A 204 6.99 -2.69 -5.43
N THR A 205 7.87 -2.82 -4.44
CA THR A 205 7.52 -2.67 -3.03
C THR A 205 7.44 -1.18 -2.68
N VAL A 206 6.28 -0.73 -2.19
CA VAL A 206 6.02 0.65 -1.79
C VAL A 206 5.82 0.69 -0.27
N LEU A 207 6.65 1.49 0.40
CA LEU A 207 6.60 1.74 1.84
C LEU A 207 5.84 3.04 2.09
N MET A 208 4.85 2.96 2.95
CA MET A 208 3.97 4.07 3.32
C MET A 208 3.72 4.00 4.82
N TYR A 209 3.25 5.10 5.41
CA TYR A 209 2.90 5.14 6.82
C TYR A 209 1.41 5.40 6.96
N ASN A 210 0.65 4.41 7.46
CA ASN A 210 -0.80 4.43 7.42
C ASN A 210 -1.33 4.41 5.98
N ALA A 211 -0.87 3.42 5.21
CA ALA A 211 -1.01 3.33 3.75
C ALA A 211 -2.45 3.45 3.24
N ALA A 212 -3.44 3.06 4.06
CA ALA A 212 -4.85 3.14 3.70
C ALA A 212 -5.27 4.56 3.28
N PHE A 213 -4.73 5.59 3.93
CA PHE A 213 -5.05 6.98 3.66
C PHE A 213 -4.60 7.40 2.25
N ASP A 214 -3.31 7.28 1.97
CA ASP A 214 -2.73 7.64 0.68
C ASP A 214 -3.32 6.81 -0.46
N LEU A 215 -3.54 5.51 -0.26
CA LEU A 215 -4.13 4.62 -1.26
C LEU A 215 -5.55 5.03 -1.62
N GLU A 216 -6.36 5.47 -0.65
CA GLU A 216 -7.72 5.99 -0.91
C GLU A 216 -7.66 7.16 -1.90
N PHE A 217 -6.77 8.12 -1.66
CA PHE A 217 -6.57 9.28 -2.55
C PHE A 217 -6.04 8.88 -3.92
N LEU A 218 -5.03 8.01 -3.99
CA LEU A 218 -4.43 7.59 -5.24
C LEU A 218 -5.43 6.78 -6.08
N GLU A 219 -6.16 5.83 -5.49
CA GLU A 219 -7.16 5.02 -6.20
C GLU A 219 -8.34 5.86 -6.68
N HIS A 220 -8.81 6.80 -5.87
CA HIS A 220 -9.89 7.71 -6.25
C HIS A 220 -9.52 8.59 -7.44
N ASN A 221 -8.32 9.19 -7.39
CA ASN A 221 -7.87 10.06 -8.46
C ASN A 221 -7.41 9.29 -9.71
N ALA A 222 -6.93 8.05 -9.56
CA ALA A 222 -6.70 7.14 -10.68
C ALA A 222 -7.99 6.90 -11.48
N LYS A 223 -9.11 6.63 -10.79
CA LYS A 223 -10.42 6.47 -11.42
C LYS A 223 -10.87 7.76 -12.12
N LYS A 224 -10.73 8.92 -11.46
CA LYS A 224 -11.08 10.23 -12.04
C LYS A 224 -10.27 10.56 -13.30
N CYS A 225 -8.99 10.18 -13.32
CA CYS A 225 -8.10 10.37 -14.47
C CYS A 225 -8.19 9.26 -15.52
N GLU A 226 -9.02 8.23 -15.30
CA GLU A 226 -9.11 7.05 -16.16
C GLU A 226 -7.76 6.31 -16.35
N ILE A 227 -6.93 6.31 -15.30
CA ILE A 227 -5.62 5.64 -15.27
C ILE A 227 -5.76 4.33 -14.49
N GLU A 228 -5.23 3.24 -15.03
CA GLU A 228 -5.18 1.96 -14.32
C GLU A 228 -4.21 2.04 -13.12
N PHE A 229 -4.68 1.60 -11.95
CA PHE A 229 -3.84 1.56 -10.76
C PHE A 229 -2.80 0.43 -10.88
N PRO A 230 -1.50 0.69 -10.64
CA PRO A 230 -0.43 -0.26 -10.88
C PRO A 230 -0.44 -1.41 -9.87
N TYR A 231 0.24 -2.50 -10.21
CA TYR A 231 0.43 -3.61 -9.28
C TYR A 231 1.56 -3.29 -8.31
N ILE A 232 1.26 -3.02 -7.03
CA ILE A 232 2.27 -2.70 -6.02
C ILE A 232 2.24 -3.66 -4.83
N HIS A 233 3.41 -3.91 -4.23
CA HIS A 233 3.53 -4.62 -2.96
C HIS A 233 3.59 -3.60 -1.81
N ILE A 234 2.49 -3.45 -1.07
CA ILE A 234 2.41 -2.46 0.02
C ILE A 234 3.08 -2.98 1.29
N ASN A 235 3.93 -2.16 1.90
CA ASN A 235 4.44 -2.35 3.25
C ASN A 235 4.06 -1.15 4.12
N ASP A 236 3.07 -1.33 4.99
CA ASP A 236 2.64 -0.30 5.91
C ASP A 236 3.49 -0.33 7.20
N VAL A 237 4.37 0.66 7.32
CA VAL A 237 5.30 0.78 8.44
C VAL A 237 4.58 1.12 9.75
N PHE A 238 3.39 1.72 9.69
CA PHE A 238 2.56 1.99 10.88
C PHE A 238 2.20 0.70 11.61
N ILE A 239 1.81 -0.34 10.87
CA ILE A 239 1.47 -1.66 11.44
C ILE A 239 2.69 -2.27 12.13
N THR A 240 3.85 -2.18 11.48
CA THR A 240 5.13 -2.66 12.02
C THR A 240 5.49 -1.94 13.32
N ALA A 241 5.45 -0.59 13.31
CA ALA A 241 5.73 0.23 14.48
C ALA A 241 4.80 -0.10 15.66
N LYS A 242 3.49 -0.24 15.39
CA LYS A 242 2.49 -0.59 16.42
C LYS A 242 2.68 -2.00 16.98
N SER A 243 3.17 -2.92 16.16
CA SER A 243 3.48 -4.28 16.59
C SER A 243 4.71 -4.33 17.50
N MET A 244 5.80 -3.65 17.11
CA MET A 244 7.10 -3.71 17.78
C MET A 244 7.20 -2.79 18.99
N LEU A 245 6.72 -1.56 18.88
CA LEU A 245 6.82 -0.56 19.94
C LEU A 245 5.60 -0.66 20.87
N LYS A 246 5.81 -0.48 22.19
CA LYS A 246 4.77 -0.53 23.22
C LYS A 246 4.90 0.67 24.15
N GLY A 247 3.77 1.15 24.68
CA GLY A 247 3.74 2.22 25.68
C GLY A 247 3.83 3.64 25.12
N LEU A 248 3.68 3.81 23.80
CA LEU A 248 3.54 5.13 23.17
C LEU A 248 2.11 5.68 23.35
N ASP A 249 2.00 6.98 23.63
CA ASP A 249 0.70 7.68 23.74
C ASP A 249 -0.07 7.63 22.41
N ASN A 250 0.64 7.72 21.29
CA ASN A 250 0.09 7.54 19.95
C ASN A 250 1.20 7.04 19.00
N TYR A 251 0.79 6.58 17.81
CA TYR A 251 1.68 6.02 16.80
C TYR A 251 1.72 6.89 15.54
N LYS A 252 1.65 8.22 15.68
CA LYS A 252 1.94 9.13 14.55
C LYS A 252 3.41 8.97 14.14
N LEU A 253 3.72 9.18 12.87
CA LEU A 253 5.08 9.04 12.34
C LEU A 253 6.09 9.87 13.15
N GLU A 254 5.74 11.11 13.48
CA GLU A 254 6.55 12.00 14.32
C GLU A 254 6.84 11.38 15.70
N THR A 255 5.81 10.88 16.39
CA THR A 255 5.95 10.29 17.73
C THR A 255 6.83 9.04 17.70
N VAL A 256 6.64 8.18 16.69
CA VAL A 256 7.48 6.98 16.49
C VAL A 256 8.92 7.37 16.14
N SER A 257 9.11 8.36 15.27
CA SER A 257 10.42 8.88 14.90
C SER A 257 11.20 9.41 16.10
N LEU A 258 10.56 10.26 16.92
CA LEU A 258 11.14 10.80 18.16
C LEU A 258 11.50 9.71 19.15
N TYR A 259 10.62 8.73 19.36
CA TYR A 259 10.87 7.59 20.23
C TYR A 259 12.10 6.78 19.80
N LEU A 260 12.30 6.64 18.50
CA LEU A 260 13.46 5.95 17.93
C LEU A 260 14.72 6.82 17.91
N GLY A 261 14.68 8.05 18.42
CA GLY A 261 15.81 8.98 18.49
C GLY A 261 16.17 9.59 17.12
N ALA A 262 15.19 9.79 16.25
CA ALA A 262 15.35 10.60 15.04
C ALA A 262 14.87 12.05 15.31
N GLU A 263 15.35 12.99 14.49
CA GLU A 263 15.08 14.42 14.67
C GLU A 263 13.63 14.78 14.36
N ASN A 264 13.17 15.89 14.95
CA ASN A 264 11.85 16.43 14.66
C ASN A 264 11.85 17.22 13.35
N ARG A 265 10.73 17.21 12.63
CA ARG A 265 10.55 18.03 11.42
C ARG A 265 9.95 19.39 11.77
N GLN A 266 10.20 20.39 10.91
CA GLN A 266 9.59 21.72 11.05
C GLN A 266 8.25 21.86 10.30
N SER A 267 8.02 21.08 9.24
CA SER A 267 6.84 21.16 8.37
C SER A 267 6.44 19.79 7.83
N HIS A 268 5.15 19.60 7.54
CA HIS A 268 4.63 18.40 6.85
C HIS A 268 4.86 18.56 5.33
N ARG A 269 5.86 17.85 4.81
CA ARG A 269 6.20 17.88 3.40
C ARG A 269 6.42 16.45 2.94
N ALA A 270 5.80 16.07 1.83
CA ALA A 270 5.73 14.68 1.43
C ALA A 270 7.12 14.03 1.28
N LEU A 271 8.06 14.73 0.64
CA LEU A 271 9.42 14.22 0.49
C LEU A 271 10.17 14.10 1.84
N GLN A 272 9.99 15.07 2.74
CA GLN A 272 10.59 15.00 4.08
C GLN A 272 10.02 13.85 4.90
N ASP A 273 8.72 13.61 4.77
CA ASP A 273 8.02 12.51 5.44
C ASP A 273 8.49 11.15 4.89
N CYS A 274 8.79 11.04 3.59
CA CYS A 274 9.48 9.88 3.03
C CYS A 274 10.86 9.63 3.66
N HIS A 275 11.67 10.68 3.88
CA HIS A 275 12.96 10.54 4.56
C HIS A 275 12.81 10.11 6.02
N LEU A 276 11.84 10.69 6.72
CA LEU A 276 11.53 10.35 8.10
C LEU A 276 11.08 8.88 8.20
N LEU A 277 10.20 8.47 7.30
CA LEU A 277 9.71 7.10 7.17
C LEU A 277 10.85 6.12 6.88
N LYS A 278 11.80 6.47 6.00
CA LYS A 278 13.00 5.66 5.75
C LYS A 278 13.78 5.44 7.03
N ASN A 279 14.04 6.50 7.79
CA ASN A 279 14.80 6.42 9.04
C ASN A 279 14.07 5.55 10.08
N VAL A 280 12.76 5.69 10.21
CA VAL A 280 11.93 4.85 11.09
C VAL A 280 12.01 3.39 10.65
N TYR A 281 11.79 3.10 9.38
CA TYR A 281 11.83 1.75 8.83
C TYR A 281 13.20 1.07 9.04
N GLU A 282 14.30 1.78 8.76
CA GLU A 282 15.66 1.26 8.96
C GLU A 282 15.98 1.02 10.44
N LYS A 283 15.47 1.86 11.34
CA LYS A 283 15.63 1.65 12.78
C LYS A 283 14.83 0.45 13.25
N LEU A 284 13.56 0.31 12.83
CA LEU A 284 12.72 -0.84 13.18
C LEU A 284 13.31 -2.18 12.70
N ASN A 285 13.94 -2.22 11.52
CA ASN A 285 14.59 -3.45 11.02
C ASN A 285 15.95 -3.77 11.66
N LYS A 286 16.47 -2.89 12.52
CA LYS A 286 17.68 -3.17 13.33
C LYS A 286 17.35 -3.70 14.73
N PHE A 287 16.07 -3.70 15.13
CA PHE A 287 15.60 -4.25 16.40
C PHE A 287 15.48 -5.77 16.37
#